data_AF-W0JYP3-F1
#
_entry.id   AF-W0JYP3-F1
#
_cell.length_a   1.000
_cell.length_b   1.000
_cell.length_c   1.000
_cell.angle_alpha   90.00
_cell.angle_beta   90.00
_cell.angle_gamma   90.00
#
_symmetry.space_group_name_H-M   'P 1'
#
loop_
_entity.id
_entity.type
_entity.pdbx_description
1 polymer ?
#
loop_
_entity_poly.entity_id
_entity_poly.type
_entity_poly.pdbx_seq_one_letter_code
_entity_poly.pdbx_strand_id
1 'polypeptide(L)'
;MKSRSATRWNVALAAAMLTSATGVLFEEPILLLSAIPPLVLAGYSHATSTPNPAIEIERSLSETDPDHGQEVDVTVTVRNPSDRTSFDVRITDGVAPMLPVVAGSARHATVLGPRRETSFSYTVVPTHGVHRFESASVVCRNASASSVVETTAPETTELSCRSPIRTLPFSRSPRHTGGSNTILGESGIEFSRIRAYRPGDPPGRIDWNRYARERELTTVTFHEDRLREVALCLDARACCYRSAGRDKPHAVFYERTIVCELLEAVAETNGRIGLGILGSDVTWLAPQSGDHHAATIRRTLADSEALPLTPPEGVRRRDENEDEDGHATILRSRLDRGTDLVYVSPLLDGESVETARTLRGAGRRITVLSPDVTATDSVGRSIARLERQNRIDALRRSDVTVVDWDPETPLETAIQRGVRK
;
A
#
# COMPACT_ATOMS: atom_id res chain seq x y z
N MET A 1 -3.92 -19.65 19.06
CA MET A 1 -5.16 -20.32 19.53
C MET A 1 -5.44 -19.92 20.97
N LYS A 2 -6.59 -19.30 21.24
CA LYS A 2 -7.03 -18.96 22.61
C LYS A 2 -8.31 -19.74 22.91
N SER A 3 -8.34 -20.46 24.02
CA SER A 3 -9.54 -21.14 24.51
C SER A 3 -10.09 -20.42 25.73
N ARG A 4 -11.41 -20.25 25.79
CA ARG A 4 -12.11 -19.67 26.94
C ARG A 4 -13.30 -20.54 27.30
N SER A 5 -13.48 -20.78 28.60
CA SER A 5 -14.71 -21.39 29.13
C SER A 5 -15.69 -20.29 29.54
N ALA A 6 -16.98 -20.52 29.29
CA ALA A 6 -18.04 -19.57 29.61
C ALA A 6 -18.48 -19.70 31.08
N THR A 7 -18.41 -18.61 31.85
CA THR A 7 -18.72 -18.55 33.28
C THR A 7 -20.21 -18.75 33.61
N ARG A 8 -21.11 -18.63 32.62
CA ARG A 8 -22.57 -18.73 32.80
C ARG A 8 -23.06 -20.07 33.34
N TRP A 9 -22.31 -21.15 33.10
CA TRP A 9 -22.66 -22.50 33.60
C TRP A 9 -22.42 -22.65 35.11
N ASN A 10 -21.65 -21.75 35.73
CA ASN A 10 -21.44 -21.72 37.17
C ASN A 10 -22.73 -21.38 37.93
N VAL A 11 -23.69 -20.68 37.30
CA VAL A 11 -24.99 -20.36 37.92
C VAL A 11 -25.85 -21.62 38.08
N ALA A 12 -25.83 -22.52 37.08
CA ALA A 12 -26.53 -23.80 37.17
C ALA A 12 -25.90 -24.68 38.26
N LEU A 13 -24.57 -24.72 38.35
CA LEU A 13 -23.88 -25.45 39.42
C LEU A 13 -24.20 -24.87 40.80
N ALA A 14 -24.17 -23.54 40.95
CA ALA A 14 -24.52 -22.87 42.20
C ALA A 14 -25.99 -23.10 42.61
N ALA A 15 -26.91 -23.06 41.65
CA ALA A 15 -28.31 -23.38 41.88
C ALA A 15 -28.50 -24.83 42.36
N ALA A 16 -27.82 -25.80 41.72
CA ALA A 16 -27.84 -27.20 42.13
C ALA A 16 -27.26 -27.42 43.54
N MET A 17 -26.16 -26.73 43.88
CA MET A 17 -25.59 -26.78 45.23
C MET A 17 -26.53 -26.17 46.28
N LEU A 18 -27.19 -25.05 45.96
CA LEU A 18 -28.11 -24.36 46.87
C LEU A 18 -29.39 -25.19 47.12
N THR A 19 -30.01 -25.76 46.08
CA THR A 19 -31.19 -26.62 46.24
C THR A 19 -30.85 -27.91 46.98
N SER A 20 -29.67 -28.49 46.72
CA SER A 20 -29.19 -29.68 47.44
C SER A 20 -28.93 -29.41 48.92
N ALA A 21 -28.22 -28.32 49.24
CA ALA A 21 -27.94 -27.92 50.62
C ALA A 21 -29.24 -27.63 51.40
N THR A 22 -30.19 -26.93 50.77
CA THR A 22 -31.50 -26.62 51.35
C THR A 22 -32.31 -27.91 51.59
N GLY A 23 -32.36 -28.81 50.61
CA GLY A 23 -33.08 -30.08 50.74
C GLY A 23 -32.54 -30.98 51.85
N VAL A 24 -31.21 -31.02 52.04
CA VAL A 24 -30.59 -31.76 53.16
C VAL A 24 -30.86 -31.08 54.50
N LEU A 25 -30.78 -29.74 54.57
CA LEU A 25 -30.98 -29.00 55.82
C LEU A 25 -32.41 -29.11 56.37
N PHE A 26 -33.40 -29.14 55.48
CA PHE A 26 -34.82 -29.21 55.84
C PHE A 26 -35.41 -30.62 55.74
N GLU A 27 -34.59 -31.63 55.39
CA GLU A 27 -35.01 -33.03 55.17
C GLU A 27 -36.16 -33.19 54.15
N GLU A 28 -36.28 -32.24 53.21
CA GLU A 28 -37.34 -32.18 52.20
C GLU A 28 -36.92 -32.88 50.91
N PRO A 29 -37.48 -34.05 50.57
CA PRO A 29 -37.06 -34.83 49.40
C PRO A 29 -37.32 -34.10 48.08
N ILE A 30 -38.36 -33.27 48.03
CA ILE A 30 -38.74 -32.50 46.83
C ILE A 30 -37.68 -31.45 46.50
N LEU A 31 -37.14 -30.77 47.52
CA LEU A 31 -36.08 -29.77 47.33
C LEU A 31 -34.78 -30.44 46.86
N LEU A 32 -34.46 -31.62 47.38
CA LEU A 32 -33.30 -32.38 46.92
C LEU A 32 -33.46 -32.83 45.45
N LEU A 33 -34.63 -33.34 45.07
CA LEU A 33 -34.92 -33.73 43.68
C LEU A 33 -34.90 -32.54 42.71
N SER A 34 -35.21 -31.33 43.17
CA SER A 34 -35.13 -30.11 42.36
C SER A 34 -33.70 -29.73 41.93
N ALA A 35 -32.66 -30.32 42.53
CA ALA A 35 -31.28 -30.17 42.11
C ALA A 35 -30.95 -30.93 40.80
N ILE A 36 -31.78 -31.90 40.40
CA ILE A 36 -31.52 -32.73 39.22
C ILE A 36 -31.48 -31.90 37.92
N PRO A 37 -32.49 -31.06 37.58
CA PRO A 37 -32.42 -30.24 36.36
C PRO A 37 -31.19 -29.33 36.26
N PRO A 38 -30.79 -28.54 37.29
CA PRO A 38 -29.59 -27.71 37.19
C PRO A 38 -28.30 -28.54 37.16
N LEU A 39 -28.26 -29.72 37.80
CA LEU A 39 -27.11 -30.63 37.72
C LEU A 39 -26.97 -31.28 36.33
N VAL A 40 -28.08 -31.70 35.72
CA VAL A 40 -28.11 -32.20 34.33
C VAL A 40 -27.67 -31.11 33.36
N LEU A 41 -28.16 -29.88 33.55
CA LEU A 41 -27.77 -28.72 32.76
C LEU A 41 -26.26 -28.42 32.90
N ALA A 42 -25.72 -28.42 34.11
CA ALA A 42 -24.28 -28.26 34.35
C ALA A 42 -23.46 -29.41 33.73
N GLY A 43 -23.91 -30.66 33.89
CA GLY A 43 -23.28 -31.84 33.32
C GLY A 43 -23.24 -31.82 31.79
N TYR A 44 -24.28 -31.32 31.13
CA TYR A 44 -24.32 -31.14 29.68
C TYR A 44 -23.16 -30.27 29.16
N SER A 45 -22.79 -29.22 29.90
CA SER A 45 -21.68 -28.32 29.53
C SER A 45 -20.30 -29.01 29.55
N HIS A 46 -20.12 -30.03 30.40
CA HIS A 46 -18.89 -30.83 30.51
C HIS A 46 -18.90 -32.05 29.59
N ALA A 47 -20.08 -32.60 29.27
CA ALA A 47 -20.22 -33.70 28.34
C ALA A 47 -19.91 -33.30 26.87
N THR A 48 -20.07 -32.01 26.53
CA THR A 48 -19.75 -31.51 25.20
C THR A 48 -18.25 -31.28 25.02
N SER A 49 -17.66 -31.98 24.04
CA SER A 49 -16.24 -31.84 23.69
C SER A 49 -15.86 -30.41 23.30
N THR A 50 -14.63 -30.02 23.63
CA THR A 50 -14.00 -28.82 23.07
C THR A 50 -13.95 -28.92 21.54
N PRO A 51 -14.32 -27.87 20.79
CA PRO A 51 -14.27 -27.87 19.33
C PRO A 51 -12.85 -28.07 18.84
N ASN A 52 -12.69 -28.79 17.72
CA ASN A 52 -11.43 -28.80 16.98
C ASN A 52 -11.51 -27.68 15.92
N PRO A 53 -10.70 -26.61 16.01
CA PRO A 53 -10.82 -25.44 15.15
C PRO A 53 -10.05 -25.58 13.83
N ALA A 54 -9.68 -26.78 13.41
CA ALA A 54 -9.02 -27.02 12.12
C ALA A 54 -10.02 -26.79 10.99
N ILE A 55 -10.32 -25.52 10.69
CA ILE A 55 -11.15 -25.08 9.58
C ILE A 55 -10.22 -24.61 8.47
N GLU A 56 -10.45 -25.11 7.26
CA GLU A 56 -9.74 -24.67 6.06
C GLU A 56 -10.61 -23.65 5.32
N ILE A 57 -9.98 -22.61 4.78
CA ILE A 57 -10.64 -21.56 4.02
C ILE A 57 -9.94 -21.44 2.67
N GLU A 58 -10.75 -21.27 1.62
CA GLU A 58 -10.33 -20.97 0.26
C GLU A 58 -11.16 -19.80 -0.27
N ARG A 59 -10.50 -18.80 -0.86
CA ARG A 59 -11.07 -17.58 -1.44
C ARG A 59 -10.87 -17.60 -2.94
N SER A 60 -11.95 -17.39 -3.67
CA SER A 60 -11.92 -17.13 -5.10
C SER A 60 -12.45 -15.73 -5.39
N LEU A 61 -11.77 -15.04 -6.31
CA LEU A 61 -12.12 -13.71 -6.78
C LEU A 61 -12.70 -13.82 -8.19
N SER A 62 -13.75 -13.05 -8.49
CA SER A 62 -14.31 -12.99 -9.84
C SER A 62 -13.33 -12.40 -10.86
N GLU A 63 -12.47 -11.48 -10.42
CA GLU A 63 -11.40 -10.84 -11.18
C GLU A 63 -10.23 -10.52 -10.23
N THR A 64 -8.99 -10.68 -10.68
CA THR A 64 -7.78 -10.41 -9.87
C THR A 64 -7.10 -9.09 -10.23
N ASP A 65 -7.34 -8.57 -11.44
CA ASP A 65 -6.82 -7.28 -11.92
C ASP A 65 -7.96 -6.36 -12.44
N PRO A 66 -8.91 -5.95 -11.58
CA PRO A 66 -10.05 -5.13 -11.99
C PRO A 66 -9.67 -3.66 -12.22
N ASP A 67 -10.48 -2.99 -13.05
CA ASP A 67 -10.41 -1.55 -13.18
C ASP A 67 -10.86 -0.84 -11.89
N HIS A 68 -10.40 0.39 -11.69
CA HIS A 68 -10.82 1.20 -10.54
C HIS A 68 -12.33 1.37 -10.48
N GLY A 69 -12.92 1.07 -9.32
CA GLY A 69 -14.36 1.18 -9.12
C GLY A 69 -15.18 0.01 -9.66
N GLN A 70 -14.55 -0.97 -10.31
CA GLN A 70 -15.23 -2.20 -10.75
C GLN A 70 -15.55 -3.09 -9.54
N GLU A 71 -16.80 -3.54 -9.45
CA GLU A 71 -17.23 -4.48 -8.42
C GLU A 71 -16.58 -5.85 -8.63
N VAL A 72 -16.02 -6.42 -7.55
CA VAL A 72 -15.42 -7.76 -7.54
C VAL A 72 -16.13 -8.60 -6.50
N ASP A 73 -16.63 -9.76 -6.94
CA ASP A 73 -17.24 -10.73 -6.06
C ASP A 73 -16.17 -11.63 -5.46
N VAL A 74 -16.15 -11.70 -4.13
CA VAL A 74 -15.30 -12.60 -3.36
C VAL A 74 -16.17 -13.75 -2.88
N THR A 75 -15.81 -14.98 -3.23
CA THR A 75 -16.45 -16.20 -2.73
C THR A 75 -15.50 -16.90 -1.78
N VAL A 76 -15.95 -17.10 -0.55
CA VAL A 76 -15.19 -17.77 0.51
C VAL A 76 -15.79 -19.15 0.74
N THR A 77 -15.02 -20.19 0.48
CA THR A 77 -15.36 -21.58 0.75
C THR A 77 -14.70 -22.01 2.05
N VAL A 78 -15.50 -22.57 2.95
CA VAL A 78 -15.09 -22.97 4.30
C VAL A 78 -15.30 -24.46 4.43
N ARG A 79 -14.24 -25.19 4.78
CA ARG A 79 -14.25 -26.66 4.89
C ARG A 79 -13.90 -27.12 6.31
N ASN A 80 -14.64 -28.10 6.80
CA ASN A 80 -14.29 -28.84 8.01
C ASN A 80 -13.56 -30.15 7.63
N PRO A 81 -12.22 -30.20 7.65
CA PRO A 81 -11.44 -31.43 7.41
C PRO A 81 -11.67 -32.53 8.46
N SER A 82 -12.25 -32.21 9.62
CA SER A 82 -12.35 -33.18 10.72
C SER A 82 -13.53 -34.14 10.57
N ASP A 83 -13.45 -35.24 11.33
CA ASP A 83 -14.52 -36.25 11.42
C ASP A 83 -15.56 -35.90 12.50
N ARG A 84 -15.55 -34.67 13.03
CA ARG A 84 -16.50 -34.20 14.04
C ARG A 84 -17.29 -33.01 13.51
N THR A 85 -18.56 -32.92 13.92
CA THR A 85 -19.40 -31.75 13.64
C THR A 85 -18.93 -30.55 14.45
N SER A 86 -18.75 -29.42 13.77
CA SER A 86 -18.60 -28.11 14.40
C SER A 86 -19.96 -27.43 14.48
N PHE A 87 -20.49 -27.28 15.69
CA PHE A 87 -21.88 -26.89 15.93
C PHE A 87 -22.17 -25.39 15.78
N ASP A 88 -21.18 -24.52 16.00
CA ASP A 88 -21.29 -23.06 15.80
C ASP A 88 -19.91 -22.59 15.34
N VAL A 89 -19.77 -22.39 14.03
CA VAL A 89 -18.58 -21.82 13.38
C VAL A 89 -18.92 -20.42 12.92
N ARG A 90 -18.21 -19.43 13.45
CA ARG A 90 -18.35 -18.03 13.06
C ARG A 90 -17.08 -17.54 12.44
N ILE A 91 -17.20 -16.96 11.27
CA ILE A 91 -16.08 -16.57 10.42
C ILE A 91 -16.23 -15.11 10.12
N THR A 92 -15.13 -14.38 10.24
CA THR A 92 -14.97 -13.04 9.68
C THR A 92 -13.78 -13.12 8.75
N ASP A 93 -14.01 -12.96 7.45
CA ASP A 93 -12.93 -12.98 6.48
C ASP A 93 -11.99 -11.78 6.71
N GLY A 94 -10.71 -11.98 6.43
CA GLY A 94 -9.67 -10.98 6.55
C GLY A 94 -9.67 -10.05 5.34
N VAL A 95 -10.76 -9.30 5.12
CA VAL A 95 -10.80 -8.30 4.05
C VAL A 95 -9.66 -7.30 4.27
N ALA A 96 -8.90 -7.02 3.21
CA ALA A 96 -7.77 -6.10 3.26
C ALA A 96 -8.18 -4.75 3.88
N PRO A 97 -7.35 -4.14 4.74
CA PRO A 97 -7.59 -2.78 5.18
C PRO A 97 -7.82 -1.87 3.97
N MET A 98 -8.81 -0.98 4.07
CA MET A 98 -9.11 0.01 3.03
C MET A 98 -9.71 -0.57 1.72
N LEU A 99 -10.17 -1.83 1.75
CA LEU A 99 -10.99 -2.44 0.70
C LEU A 99 -12.46 -2.53 1.18
N PRO A 100 -13.32 -1.56 0.84
CA PRO A 100 -14.69 -1.53 1.34
C PRO A 100 -15.54 -2.67 0.76
N VAL A 101 -16.31 -3.33 1.63
CA VAL A 101 -17.36 -4.27 1.24
C VAL A 101 -18.64 -3.48 0.95
N VAL A 102 -19.09 -3.50 -0.30
CA VAL A 102 -20.25 -2.70 -0.77
C VAL A 102 -21.56 -3.49 -0.76
N ALA A 103 -21.48 -4.82 -0.90
CA ALA A 103 -22.64 -5.70 -0.88
C ALA A 103 -22.32 -7.03 -0.18
N GLY A 104 -23.32 -7.64 0.44
CA GLY A 104 -23.16 -8.87 1.21
C GLY A 104 -22.47 -8.64 2.55
N SER A 105 -21.84 -9.70 3.08
CA SER A 105 -21.18 -9.66 4.39
C SER A 105 -19.96 -10.58 4.37
N ALA A 106 -18.79 -10.04 4.72
CA ALA A 106 -17.58 -10.81 4.99
C ALA A 106 -17.66 -11.62 6.32
N ARG A 107 -18.85 -11.72 6.92
CA ARG A 107 -19.13 -12.54 8.09
C ARG A 107 -20.10 -13.65 7.75
N HIS A 108 -19.79 -14.85 8.24
CA HIS A 108 -20.61 -16.03 8.04
C HIS A 108 -20.72 -16.84 9.34
N ALA A 109 -21.88 -17.41 9.60
CA ALA A 109 -22.12 -18.27 10.76
C ALA A 109 -22.87 -19.52 10.31
N THR A 110 -22.36 -20.69 10.68
CA THR A 110 -22.87 -21.96 10.16
C THR A 110 -22.58 -23.15 11.08
N VAL A 111 -23.30 -24.25 10.84
CA VAL A 111 -23.00 -25.57 11.40
C VAL A 111 -22.29 -26.36 10.31
N LEU A 112 -21.10 -26.86 10.60
CA LEU A 112 -20.28 -27.56 9.61
C LEU A 112 -20.09 -29.02 10.03
N GLY A 113 -20.78 -29.91 9.32
CA GLY A 113 -20.66 -31.36 9.52
C GLY A 113 -19.26 -31.89 9.22
N PRO A 114 -18.99 -33.16 9.53
CA PRO A 114 -17.71 -33.79 9.24
C PRO A 114 -17.45 -33.82 7.74
N ARG A 115 -16.27 -33.39 7.30
CA ARG A 115 -15.86 -33.33 5.88
C ARG A 115 -16.85 -32.57 4.98
N ARG A 116 -17.61 -31.64 5.55
CA ARG A 116 -18.52 -30.76 4.81
C ARG A 116 -17.90 -29.40 4.59
N GLU A 117 -18.40 -28.74 3.55
CA GLU A 117 -18.05 -27.37 3.20
C GLU A 117 -19.30 -26.52 3.04
N THR A 118 -19.11 -25.21 3.13
CA THR A 118 -20.12 -24.21 2.83
C THR A 118 -19.43 -22.98 2.24
N SER A 119 -20.16 -22.18 1.49
CA SER A 119 -19.62 -20.98 0.85
C SER A 119 -20.54 -19.78 1.05
N PHE A 120 -19.93 -18.61 1.11
CA PHE A 120 -20.61 -17.32 1.16
C PHE A 120 -19.88 -16.32 0.28
N SER A 121 -20.61 -15.33 -0.22
CA SER A 121 -20.05 -14.30 -1.09
C SER A 121 -20.35 -12.90 -0.59
N TYR A 122 -19.46 -11.98 -0.94
CA TYR A 122 -19.61 -10.55 -0.73
C TYR A 122 -18.87 -9.78 -1.83
N THR A 123 -19.25 -8.53 -2.05
CA THR A 123 -18.72 -7.71 -3.13
C THR A 123 -17.86 -6.59 -2.56
N VAL A 124 -16.69 -6.39 -3.15
CA VAL A 124 -15.75 -5.31 -2.83
C VAL A 124 -15.55 -4.40 -4.02
N VAL A 125 -15.21 -3.14 -3.74
CA VAL A 125 -14.80 -2.19 -4.78
C VAL A 125 -13.37 -1.74 -4.47
N PRO A 126 -12.37 -2.24 -5.22
CA PRO A 126 -10.99 -1.88 -5.00
C PRO A 126 -10.71 -0.46 -5.49
N THR A 127 -9.96 0.26 -4.67
CA THR A 127 -9.27 1.49 -5.07
C THR A 127 -7.91 1.15 -5.68
N HIS A 128 -7.28 2.08 -6.38
CA HIS A 128 -5.95 1.89 -6.97
C HIS A 128 -4.95 1.39 -5.93
N GLY A 129 -4.25 0.30 -6.25
CA GLY A 129 -3.25 -0.33 -5.39
C GLY A 129 -3.41 -1.85 -5.26
N VAL A 130 -2.50 -2.46 -4.50
CA VAL A 130 -2.52 -3.92 -4.22
C VAL A 130 -3.11 -4.16 -2.83
N HIS A 131 -4.24 -4.88 -2.81
CA HIS A 131 -4.99 -5.24 -1.62
C HIS A 131 -4.70 -6.70 -1.26
N ARG A 132 -4.13 -6.92 -0.07
CA ARG A 132 -3.81 -8.26 0.44
C ARG A 132 -4.82 -8.66 1.50
N PHE A 133 -5.51 -9.76 1.29
CA PHE A 133 -6.41 -10.33 2.29
C PHE A 133 -5.60 -10.87 3.48
N GLU A 134 -6.03 -10.51 4.67
CA GLU A 134 -5.50 -11.01 5.94
C GLU A 134 -6.06 -12.41 6.25
N SER A 135 -5.48 -13.06 7.25
CA SER A 135 -6.01 -14.35 7.73
C SER A 135 -7.42 -14.19 8.29
N ALA A 136 -8.33 -15.08 7.90
CA ALA A 136 -9.70 -15.06 8.38
C ALA A 136 -9.77 -15.43 9.86
N SER A 137 -10.58 -14.71 10.63
CA SER A 137 -10.82 -15.00 12.05
C SER A 137 -11.94 -16.03 12.18
N VAL A 138 -11.65 -17.12 12.89
CA VAL A 138 -12.59 -18.24 13.09
C VAL A 138 -12.83 -18.44 14.58
N VAL A 139 -14.10 -18.43 14.96
CA VAL A 139 -14.57 -18.71 16.32
C VAL A 139 -15.45 -19.94 16.30
N CYS A 140 -15.00 -21.00 16.96
CA CYS A 140 -15.77 -22.24 17.11
C CYS A 140 -16.31 -22.36 18.53
N ARG A 141 -17.58 -22.74 18.65
CA ARG A 141 -18.18 -23.11 19.95
C ARG A 141 -18.66 -24.55 19.93
N ASN A 142 -18.61 -25.19 21.10
CA ASN A 142 -19.21 -26.52 21.27
C ASN A 142 -20.75 -26.41 21.31
N ALA A 143 -21.43 -27.56 21.25
CA ALA A 143 -22.90 -27.60 21.23
C ALA A 143 -23.56 -26.89 22.42
N SER A 144 -22.93 -26.94 23.60
CA SER A 144 -23.41 -26.22 24.80
C SER A 144 -22.95 -24.76 24.86
N ALA A 145 -22.10 -24.32 23.93
CA ALA A 145 -21.39 -23.05 23.97
C ALA A 145 -20.76 -22.77 25.36
N SER A 146 -20.28 -23.82 26.03
CA SER A 146 -19.49 -23.77 27.26
C SER A 146 -18.02 -23.53 27.01
N SER A 147 -17.52 -23.89 25.82
CA SER A 147 -16.16 -23.62 25.37
C SER A 147 -16.17 -22.87 24.05
N VAL A 148 -15.28 -21.87 23.96
CA VAL A 148 -15.03 -21.07 22.78
C VAL A 148 -13.56 -21.19 22.43
N VAL A 149 -13.28 -21.50 21.17
CA VAL A 149 -11.93 -21.54 20.62
C VAL A 149 -11.82 -20.50 19.51
N GLU A 150 -10.88 -19.59 19.66
CA GLU A 150 -10.55 -18.57 18.68
C GLU A 150 -9.24 -18.96 17.96
N THR A 151 -9.31 -18.99 16.63
CA THR A 151 -8.17 -19.25 15.75
C THR A 151 -8.21 -18.34 14.52
N THR A 152 -7.11 -18.34 13.77
CA THR A 152 -7.01 -17.72 12.46
C THR A 152 -6.77 -18.81 11.42
N ALA A 153 -7.46 -18.75 10.28
CA ALA A 153 -7.17 -19.60 9.13
C ALA A 153 -6.31 -18.80 8.15
N PRO A 154 -5.04 -19.17 7.95
CA PRO A 154 -4.18 -18.46 7.03
C PRO A 154 -4.54 -18.82 5.60
N GLU A 155 -4.77 -17.80 4.80
CA GLU A 155 -4.90 -17.93 3.36
C GLU A 155 -4.47 -16.60 2.74
N THR A 156 -3.65 -16.67 1.71
CA THR A 156 -3.11 -15.48 1.03
C THR A 156 -3.80 -15.32 -0.31
N THR A 157 -4.54 -14.22 -0.46
CA THR A 157 -5.17 -13.81 -1.72
C THR A 157 -4.81 -12.34 -1.95
N GLU A 158 -4.49 -11.99 -3.19
CA GLU A 158 -4.17 -10.61 -3.58
C GLU A 158 -5.15 -10.14 -4.66
N LEU A 159 -5.60 -8.90 -4.54
CA LEU A 159 -6.42 -8.19 -5.53
C LEU A 159 -5.65 -6.93 -5.93
N SER A 160 -5.33 -6.79 -7.20
CA SER A 160 -4.48 -5.70 -7.70
C SER A 160 -5.30 -4.78 -8.59
N CYS A 161 -5.53 -3.53 -8.19
CA CYS A 161 -6.18 -2.54 -9.04
C CYS A 161 -5.13 -1.59 -9.60
N ARG A 162 -4.65 -1.89 -10.81
CA ARG A 162 -3.55 -1.15 -11.45
C ARG A 162 -4.02 0.04 -12.26
N SER A 163 -3.12 0.99 -12.48
CA SER A 163 -3.32 2.11 -13.40
C SER A 163 -2.05 2.31 -14.22
N PRO A 164 -1.80 1.45 -15.24
CA PRO A 164 -0.51 1.37 -15.91
C PRO A 164 -0.10 2.73 -16.48
N ILE A 165 1.05 3.22 -16.01
CA ILE A 165 1.62 4.49 -16.44
C ILE A 165 2.34 4.28 -17.77
N ARG A 166 2.02 5.11 -18.76
CA ARG A 166 2.70 5.17 -20.05
C ARG A 166 3.45 6.48 -20.22
N THR A 167 2.98 7.54 -19.57
CA THR A 167 3.60 8.85 -19.60
C THR A 167 4.45 9.03 -18.35
N LEU A 168 5.77 9.04 -18.49
CA LEU A 168 6.65 9.33 -17.37
C LEU A 168 6.57 10.83 -17.01
N PRO A 169 6.37 11.19 -15.72
CA PRO A 169 6.17 12.56 -15.28
C PRO A 169 7.43 13.43 -15.38
N PHE A 170 8.58 12.83 -15.69
CA PHE A 170 9.83 13.52 -15.92
C PHE A 170 10.10 13.61 -17.43
N SER A 171 10.28 14.85 -17.90
CA SER A 171 10.46 15.11 -19.32
C SER A 171 11.77 14.48 -19.85
N ARG A 172 11.66 13.68 -20.91
CA ARG A 172 12.75 13.40 -21.88
C ARG A 172 13.13 14.67 -22.65
N SER A 173 13.33 15.81 -21.97
CA SER A 173 13.86 16.99 -22.65
C SER A 173 15.30 16.67 -23.08
N PRO A 174 15.67 16.80 -24.36
CA PRO A 174 17.08 16.80 -24.73
C PRO A 174 17.76 17.91 -23.94
N ARG A 175 18.96 17.64 -23.40
CA ARG A 175 19.78 18.71 -22.81
C ARG A 175 19.99 19.77 -23.89
N HIS A 176 19.29 20.89 -23.80
CA HIS A 176 19.71 22.08 -24.51
C HIS A 176 20.80 22.74 -23.67
N THR A 177 21.97 22.10 -23.61
CA THR A 177 23.17 22.79 -23.13
C THR A 177 23.57 23.78 -24.21
N GLY A 178 23.24 25.05 -23.97
CA GLY A 178 24.01 26.17 -24.50
C GLY A 178 25.50 25.91 -24.26
N GLY A 179 26.31 26.18 -25.28
CA GLY A 179 27.68 25.73 -25.40
C GLY A 179 28.52 25.88 -24.14
N SER A 180 29.05 24.76 -23.66
CA SER A 180 30.38 24.75 -23.08
C SER A 180 31.04 23.44 -23.47
N ASN A 181 32.04 23.54 -24.35
CA ASN A 181 32.86 22.43 -24.78
C ASN A 181 33.66 21.95 -23.57
N THR A 182 33.22 20.87 -22.93
CA THR A 182 34.11 20.07 -22.08
C THR A 182 34.29 18.72 -22.76
N ILE A 183 35.51 18.52 -23.22
CA ILE A 183 36.01 17.33 -23.86
C ILE A 183 36.04 16.24 -22.79
N LEU A 184 35.16 15.25 -22.90
CA LEU A 184 35.40 13.89 -22.42
C LEU A 184 34.77 12.95 -23.46
N GLY A 185 35.62 12.13 -24.08
CA GLY A 185 35.21 11.21 -25.12
C GLY A 185 34.50 10.01 -24.52
N GLU A 186 33.37 9.64 -25.09
CA GLU A 186 32.86 8.28 -25.12
C GLU A 186 31.83 8.19 -26.27
N SER A 187 31.92 7.11 -27.01
CA SER A 187 31.30 6.90 -28.33
C SER A 187 29.83 6.50 -28.18
N GLY A 188 28.90 7.42 -28.41
CA GLY A 188 27.45 7.16 -28.49
C GLY A 188 26.97 7.01 -29.94
N ILE A 189 26.02 6.10 -30.20
CA ILE A 189 25.74 5.54 -31.55
C ILE A 189 24.39 5.96 -32.17
N GLU A 190 23.82 7.12 -31.81
CA GLU A 190 22.62 7.63 -32.49
C GLU A 190 22.80 9.05 -33.06
N PHE A 191 22.40 9.19 -34.32
CA PHE A 191 22.76 10.26 -35.25
C PHE A 191 21.78 11.44 -35.13
N SER A 192 22.22 12.60 -34.63
CA SER A 192 21.29 13.71 -34.31
C SER A 192 21.26 14.85 -35.32
N ARG A 193 22.39 15.31 -35.87
CA ARG A 193 22.37 16.36 -36.91
C ARG A 193 23.69 16.47 -37.64
N ILE A 194 23.61 16.67 -38.95
CA ILE A 194 24.75 17.07 -39.77
C ILE A 194 24.76 18.60 -39.85
N ARG A 195 25.88 19.22 -39.48
CA ARG A 195 26.12 20.66 -39.70
C ARG A 195 27.42 20.87 -40.47
N ALA A 196 27.53 22.03 -41.12
CA ALA A 196 28.78 22.47 -41.73
C ALA A 196 29.90 22.53 -40.68
N TYR A 197 31.06 22.02 -41.05
CA TYR A 197 32.28 22.06 -40.26
C TYR A 197 32.66 23.51 -39.94
N ARG A 198 33.04 23.77 -38.69
CA ARG A 198 33.64 25.04 -38.28
C ARG A 198 35.08 24.80 -37.85
N PRO A 199 36.01 25.72 -38.15
CA PRO A 199 37.37 25.64 -37.64
C PRO A 199 37.36 25.53 -36.11
N GLY A 200 37.90 24.41 -35.60
CA GLY A 200 37.88 24.05 -34.17
C GLY A 200 37.06 22.79 -33.85
N ASP A 201 36.28 22.27 -34.81
CA ASP A 201 35.61 20.97 -34.65
C ASP A 201 36.62 19.81 -34.68
N PRO A 202 36.49 18.80 -33.80
CA PRO A 202 37.49 17.74 -33.67
C PRO A 202 37.52 16.83 -34.91
N PRO A 203 38.71 16.41 -35.38
CA PRO A 203 38.87 15.66 -36.63
C PRO A 203 38.20 14.28 -36.61
N GLY A 204 38.03 13.68 -35.43
CA GLY A 204 37.32 12.41 -35.25
C GLY A 204 35.80 12.50 -35.41
N ARG A 205 35.22 13.70 -35.58
CA ARG A 205 33.78 13.92 -35.82
C ARG A 205 33.47 14.39 -37.24
N ILE A 206 34.47 14.44 -38.12
CA ILE A 206 34.28 14.79 -39.53
C ILE A 206 33.73 13.57 -40.28
N ASP A 207 32.65 13.77 -41.04
CA ASP A 207 32.13 12.74 -41.94
C ASP A 207 33.03 12.64 -43.19
N TRP A 208 34.07 11.80 -43.08
CA TRP A 208 35.02 11.56 -44.17
C TRP A 208 34.38 10.91 -45.39
N ASN A 209 33.31 10.13 -45.21
CA ASN A 209 32.64 9.42 -46.29
C ASN A 209 31.82 10.40 -47.15
N ARG A 210 31.16 11.37 -46.51
CA ARG A 210 30.50 12.49 -47.19
C ARG A 210 31.50 13.44 -47.85
N TYR A 211 32.59 13.78 -47.16
CA TYR A 211 33.66 14.60 -47.73
C TYR A 211 34.26 13.97 -49.01
N ALA A 212 34.41 12.64 -49.04
CA ALA A 212 34.91 11.93 -50.21
C ALA A 212 33.99 12.04 -51.44
N ARG A 213 32.68 12.23 -51.25
CA ARG A 213 31.68 12.34 -52.34
C ARG A 213 31.40 13.78 -52.75
N GLU A 214 31.22 14.66 -51.78
CA GLU A 214 30.69 16.01 -51.98
C GLU A 214 31.73 17.11 -51.79
N ARG A 215 32.94 16.78 -51.28
CA ARG A 215 34.01 17.72 -50.89
C ARG A 215 33.60 18.82 -49.91
N GLU A 216 32.46 18.67 -49.25
CA GLU A 216 32.02 19.53 -48.16
C GLU A 216 32.34 18.90 -46.81
N LEU A 217 32.98 19.67 -45.92
CA LEU A 217 33.28 19.22 -44.56
C LEU A 217 32.06 19.42 -43.67
N THR A 218 31.56 18.32 -43.11
CA THR A 218 30.46 18.33 -42.13
C THR A 218 30.86 17.60 -40.85
N THR A 219 30.39 18.11 -39.72
CA THR A 219 30.66 17.52 -38.40
C THR A 219 29.42 16.81 -37.88
N VAL A 220 29.59 15.55 -37.49
CA VAL A 220 28.56 14.74 -36.83
C VAL A 220 28.59 15.05 -35.34
N THR A 221 27.47 15.53 -34.80
CA THR A 221 27.32 15.73 -33.35
C THR A 221 26.55 14.55 -32.77
N PHE A 222 27.18 13.81 -31.86
CA PHE A 222 26.55 12.71 -31.13
C PHE A 222 25.86 13.25 -29.87
N HIS A 223 24.64 12.79 -29.60
CA HIS A 223 24.06 12.94 -28.27
C HIS A 223 24.47 11.74 -27.42
N GLU A 224 24.95 12.01 -26.22
CA GLU A 224 25.08 10.99 -25.19
C GLU A 224 23.67 10.78 -24.63
N ASP A 225 23.01 9.73 -25.08
CA ASP A 225 21.74 9.28 -24.52
C ASP A 225 22.02 8.61 -23.17
N ARG A 226 22.45 9.41 -22.19
CA ARG A 226 22.51 8.93 -20.80
C ARG A 226 21.07 8.65 -20.40
N LEU A 227 20.72 7.37 -20.29
CA LEU A 227 19.53 6.90 -19.60
C LEU A 227 19.48 7.65 -18.26
N ARG A 228 18.51 8.54 -18.13
CA ARG A 228 18.42 9.40 -16.96
C ARG A 228 18.15 8.52 -15.74
N GLU A 229 18.91 8.76 -14.69
CA GLU A 229 18.63 8.17 -13.39
C GLU A 229 17.41 8.84 -12.78
N VAL A 230 16.49 8.04 -12.27
CA VAL A 230 15.30 8.51 -11.60
C VAL A 230 15.33 8.00 -10.17
N ALA A 231 15.12 8.88 -9.21
CA ALA A 231 14.87 8.51 -7.82
C ALA A 231 13.39 8.73 -7.51
N LEU A 232 12.71 7.68 -7.08
CA LEU A 232 11.36 7.78 -6.53
C LEU A 232 11.48 7.96 -5.02
N CYS A 233 10.93 9.03 -4.46
CA CYS A 233 10.99 9.30 -3.03
C CYS A 233 9.57 9.42 -2.47
N LEU A 234 9.19 8.52 -1.58
CA LEU A 234 7.87 8.44 -0.96
C LEU A 234 7.88 9.08 0.43
N ASP A 235 6.84 9.83 0.75
CA ASP A 235 6.65 10.50 2.04
C ASP A 235 5.80 9.66 3.02
N ALA A 236 6.45 8.72 3.71
CA ALA A 236 5.82 7.83 4.70
C ALA A 236 5.84 8.41 6.12
N ARG A 237 5.90 9.74 6.29
CA ARG A 237 5.90 10.37 7.61
C ARG A 237 4.53 10.19 8.30
N ALA A 238 4.50 10.32 9.63
CA ALA A 238 3.28 10.12 10.42
C ALA A 238 2.10 11.04 9.99
N CYS A 239 2.39 12.21 9.42
CA CYS A 239 1.40 13.14 8.87
C CYS A 239 0.72 12.60 7.60
N CYS A 240 1.36 11.69 6.86
CA CYS A 240 0.85 11.09 5.62
C CYS A 240 -0.11 9.91 5.85
N TYR A 241 -0.20 9.38 7.08
CA TYR A 241 -1.23 8.41 7.46
C TYR A 241 -2.57 9.10 7.75
N ARG A 242 -3.11 9.78 6.74
CA ARG A 242 -4.41 10.46 6.74
C ARG A 242 -5.23 10.00 5.54
N SER A 243 -6.54 9.92 5.73
CA SER A 243 -7.50 9.47 4.72
C SER A 243 -8.66 10.45 4.59
N ALA A 244 -9.27 10.49 3.40
CA ALA A 244 -10.46 11.28 3.11
C ALA A 244 -11.71 10.76 3.87
N GLY A 245 -11.69 9.50 4.34
CA GLY A 245 -12.81 8.86 5.03
C GLY A 245 -12.42 7.60 5.81
N ARG A 246 -13.36 6.99 6.53
CA ARG A 246 -13.08 5.74 7.28
C ARG A 246 -12.82 4.54 6.36
N ASP A 247 -13.47 4.52 5.20
CA ASP A 247 -13.45 3.40 4.25
C ASP A 247 -12.56 3.67 3.04
N LYS A 248 -11.71 4.70 3.11
CA LYS A 248 -10.79 5.10 2.04
C LYS A 248 -9.34 4.87 2.49
N PRO A 249 -8.44 4.47 1.58
CA PRO A 249 -7.02 4.39 1.90
C PRO A 249 -6.42 5.71 2.38
N HIS A 250 -5.36 5.61 3.20
CA HIS A 250 -4.58 6.78 3.59
C HIS A 250 -3.55 7.14 2.50
N ALA A 251 -2.93 8.33 2.59
CA ALA A 251 -2.01 8.79 1.54
C ALA A 251 -0.88 7.81 1.25
N VAL A 252 -0.18 7.29 2.28
CA VAL A 252 0.96 6.36 2.09
C VAL A 252 0.62 5.13 1.21
N PHE A 253 -0.63 4.64 1.26
CA PHE A 253 -1.09 3.55 0.39
C PHE A 253 -1.14 3.98 -1.08
N TYR A 254 -1.69 5.16 -1.34
CA TYR A 254 -1.72 5.76 -2.67
C TYR A 254 -0.33 6.12 -3.17
N GLU A 255 0.56 6.60 -2.31
CA GLU A 255 1.94 6.88 -2.69
C GLU A 255 2.71 5.61 -3.07
N ARG A 256 2.53 4.53 -2.30
CA ARG A 256 3.11 3.22 -2.64
C ARG A 256 2.62 2.77 -4.00
N THR A 257 1.32 2.96 -4.28
CA THR A 257 0.73 2.64 -5.58
C THR A 257 1.38 3.43 -6.70
N ILE A 258 1.52 4.76 -6.55
CA ILE A 258 2.24 5.61 -7.51
C ILE A 258 3.66 5.08 -7.78
N VAL A 259 4.40 4.74 -6.72
CA VAL A 259 5.79 4.27 -6.84
C VAL A 259 5.85 2.90 -7.54
N CYS A 260 4.95 1.97 -7.23
CA CYS A 260 4.86 0.68 -7.91
C CYS A 260 4.59 0.85 -9.41
N GLU A 261 3.61 1.68 -9.78
CA GLU A 261 3.24 1.93 -11.18
C GLU A 261 4.39 2.61 -11.95
N LEU A 262 5.08 3.57 -11.32
CA LEU A 262 6.25 4.21 -11.92
C LEU A 262 7.43 3.25 -12.06
N LEU A 263 7.64 2.37 -11.09
CA LEU A 263 8.67 1.35 -11.15
C LEU A 263 8.45 0.42 -12.34
N GLU A 264 7.21 -0.03 -12.57
CA GLU A 264 6.85 -0.85 -13.72
C GLU A 264 7.10 -0.09 -15.04
N ALA A 265 6.61 1.14 -15.14
CA ALA A 265 6.81 1.97 -16.33
C ALA A 265 8.29 2.25 -16.65
N VAL A 266 9.14 2.46 -15.64
CA VAL A 266 10.58 2.69 -15.83
C VAL A 266 11.33 1.40 -16.13
N ALA A 267 10.95 0.28 -15.49
CA ALA A 267 11.57 -1.03 -15.73
C ALA A 267 11.41 -1.46 -17.19
N GLU A 268 10.26 -1.21 -17.82
CA GLU A 268 10.03 -1.48 -19.26
C GLU A 268 11.02 -0.75 -20.18
N THR A 269 11.55 0.39 -19.74
CA THR A 269 12.49 1.21 -20.52
C THR A 269 13.96 0.94 -20.22
N ASN A 270 14.27 -0.07 -19.39
CA ASN A 270 15.62 -0.35 -18.87
C ASN A 270 16.28 0.87 -18.18
N GLY A 271 15.47 1.74 -17.58
CA GLY A 271 15.96 2.91 -16.86
C GLY A 271 16.74 2.56 -15.59
N ARG A 272 17.54 3.50 -15.08
CA ARG A 272 18.14 3.41 -13.74
C ARG A 272 17.17 4.03 -12.73
N ILE A 273 16.68 3.24 -11.79
CA ILE A 273 15.68 3.67 -10.81
C ILE A 273 16.16 3.46 -9.39
N GLY A 274 15.95 4.45 -8.53
CA GLY A 274 16.24 4.40 -7.09
C GLY A 274 14.97 4.61 -6.27
N LEU A 275 15.01 4.24 -5.00
CA LEU A 275 13.92 4.39 -4.04
C LEU A 275 14.40 5.11 -2.78
N GLY A 276 13.65 6.11 -2.33
CA GLY A 276 13.75 6.71 -1.01
C GLY A 276 12.43 6.59 -0.28
N ILE A 277 12.43 6.19 0.99
CA ILE A 277 11.25 6.22 1.87
C ILE A 277 11.58 7.16 3.02
N LEU A 278 10.81 8.23 3.16
CA LEU A 278 10.91 9.18 4.28
C LEU A 278 9.90 8.75 5.35
N GLY A 279 10.33 7.93 6.29
CA GLY A 279 9.49 7.48 7.41
C GLY A 279 10.06 7.95 8.75
N SER A 280 9.93 7.12 9.79
CA SER A 280 10.69 7.28 11.03
C SER A 280 12.20 7.14 10.79
N ASP A 281 12.57 6.26 9.87
CA ASP A 281 13.91 6.09 9.36
C ASP A 281 13.92 6.33 7.85
N VAL A 282 15.02 6.86 7.33
CA VAL A 282 15.19 7.08 5.89
C VAL A 282 15.81 5.83 5.26
N THR A 283 15.01 5.14 4.45
CA THR A 283 15.51 4.04 3.60
C THR A 283 15.92 4.59 2.25
N TRP A 284 17.12 4.27 1.77
CA TRP A 284 17.62 4.73 0.47
C TRP A 284 18.27 3.61 -0.34
N LEU A 285 17.73 3.37 -1.54
CA LEU A 285 18.28 2.50 -2.56
C LEU A 285 18.72 3.37 -3.75
N ALA A 286 20.03 3.43 -4.00
CA ALA A 286 20.58 4.24 -5.08
C ALA A 286 20.09 3.78 -6.46
N PRO A 287 20.01 4.67 -7.46
CA PRO A 287 19.56 4.30 -8.80
C PRO A 287 20.41 3.21 -9.46
N GLN A 288 19.79 2.08 -9.77
CA GLN A 288 20.39 0.96 -10.50
C GLN A 288 19.40 0.42 -11.55
N SER A 289 19.90 -0.40 -12.47
CA SER A 289 19.10 -1.05 -13.51
C SER A 289 19.04 -2.56 -13.29
N GLY A 290 18.10 -3.20 -13.97
CA GLY A 290 17.97 -4.66 -14.02
C GLY A 290 16.87 -5.23 -13.11
N ASP A 291 16.39 -6.41 -13.48
CA ASP A 291 15.24 -7.05 -12.85
C ASP A 291 15.46 -7.36 -11.36
N HIS A 292 16.70 -7.69 -10.98
CA HIS A 292 17.05 -7.95 -9.58
C HIS A 292 16.87 -6.70 -8.71
N HIS A 293 17.27 -5.53 -9.23
CA HIS A 293 17.10 -4.28 -8.51
C HIS A 293 15.63 -3.88 -8.42
N ALA A 294 14.88 -4.02 -9.53
CA ALA A 294 13.44 -3.79 -9.52
C ALA A 294 12.72 -4.73 -8.52
N ALA A 295 13.11 -6.01 -8.45
CA ALA A 295 12.59 -6.95 -7.46
C ALA A 295 12.95 -6.57 -6.02
N THR A 296 14.16 -6.03 -5.78
CA THR A 296 14.57 -5.50 -4.48
C THR A 296 13.69 -4.33 -4.06
N ILE A 297 13.46 -3.36 -4.96
CA ILE A 297 12.55 -2.22 -4.70
C ILE A 297 11.14 -2.72 -4.38
N ARG A 298 10.58 -3.67 -5.17
CA ARG A 298 9.25 -4.26 -4.89
C ARG A 298 9.20 -4.92 -3.52
N ARG A 299 10.25 -5.66 -3.13
CA ARG A 299 10.34 -6.30 -1.81
C ARG A 299 10.36 -5.25 -0.70
N THR A 300 11.13 -4.18 -0.84
CA THR A 300 11.17 -3.08 0.14
C THR A 300 9.83 -2.37 0.28
N LEU A 301 9.10 -2.14 -0.82
CA LEU A 301 7.75 -1.55 -0.78
C LEU A 301 6.69 -2.49 -0.18
N ALA A 302 6.93 -3.80 -0.22
CA ALA A 302 6.06 -4.82 0.35
C ALA A 302 6.40 -5.16 1.82
N ASP A 303 7.54 -4.70 2.31
CA ASP A 303 8.03 -4.94 3.66
C ASP A 303 7.34 -3.99 4.65
N SER A 304 6.61 -4.56 5.61
CA SER A 304 5.90 -3.80 6.63
C SER A 304 6.81 -3.09 7.62
N GLU A 305 8.07 -3.52 7.76
CA GLU A 305 9.04 -2.81 8.60
C GLU A 305 9.57 -1.54 7.90
N ALA A 306 9.85 -1.64 6.59
CA ALA A 306 10.33 -0.51 5.81
C ALA A 306 9.22 0.49 5.45
N LEU A 307 8.00 -0.01 5.21
CA LEU A 307 6.83 0.81 4.85
C LEU A 307 5.57 0.26 5.53
N PRO A 308 5.30 0.65 6.79
CA PRO A 308 4.15 0.14 7.50
C PRO A 308 2.85 0.66 6.86
N LEU A 309 1.85 -0.22 6.72
CA LEU A 309 0.49 0.13 6.22
C LEU A 309 -0.44 0.63 7.32
N THR A 310 0.01 0.58 8.57
CA THR A 310 -0.69 1.15 9.72
C THR A 310 0.20 2.26 10.27
N PRO A 311 -0.35 3.41 10.70
CA PRO A 311 0.46 4.44 11.31
C PRO A 311 1.28 3.86 12.48
N PRO A 312 2.61 4.06 12.53
CA PRO A 312 3.45 3.51 13.59
C PRO A 312 2.96 3.97 14.97
N GLU A 313 2.66 3.01 15.85
CA GLU A 313 2.23 3.27 17.22
C GLU A 313 3.40 3.89 18.00
N GLY A 314 3.30 5.16 18.38
CA GLY A 314 4.33 5.84 19.18
C GLY A 314 4.58 7.29 18.81
N VAL A 315 4.16 7.74 17.62
CA VAL A 315 4.29 9.16 17.22
C VAL A 315 3.08 9.97 17.70
N ARG A 316 2.63 9.73 18.94
CA ARG A 316 1.91 10.76 19.67
C ARG A 316 2.98 11.70 20.21
N ARG A 317 3.20 12.80 19.48
CA ARG A 317 3.87 14.00 20.02
C ARG A 317 5.35 13.80 20.39
N ARG A 318 6.15 13.20 19.50
CA ARG A 318 7.58 13.50 19.49
C ARG A 318 7.72 14.85 18.79
N ASP A 319 8.34 15.81 19.46
CA ASP A 319 8.31 17.24 19.14
C ASP A 319 8.40 17.53 17.63
N GLU A 320 7.41 18.27 17.12
CA GLU A 320 7.33 18.76 15.74
C GLU A 320 8.52 19.68 15.37
N ASN A 321 9.48 19.91 16.27
CA ASN A 321 10.54 20.93 16.15
C ASN A 321 11.97 20.38 16.03
N GLU A 322 12.22 19.06 16.10
CA GLU A 322 13.61 18.54 16.15
C GLU A 322 14.17 18.01 14.82
N ASP A 323 13.36 17.77 13.78
CA ASP A 323 13.82 17.12 12.53
C ASP A 323 13.40 17.82 11.22
N GLU A 324 12.88 19.06 11.26
CA GLU A 324 12.33 19.76 10.07
C GLU A 324 13.37 19.97 8.93
N ASP A 325 14.66 20.02 9.24
CA ASP A 325 15.76 20.22 8.27
C ASP A 325 16.44 18.91 7.79
N GLY A 326 16.07 17.77 8.37
CA GLY A 326 16.78 16.50 8.17
C GLY A 326 16.58 15.90 6.79
N HIS A 327 15.33 15.79 6.33
CA HIS A 327 15.00 15.05 5.11
C HIS A 327 15.56 15.70 3.84
N ALA A 328 15.45 17.02 3.71
CA ALA A 328 16.02 17.75 2.58
C ALA A 328 17.55 17.56 2.53
N THR A 329 18.22 17.63 3.68
CA THR A 329 19.67 17.44 3.80
C THR A 329 20.08 16.01 3.42
N ILE A 330 19.36 15.01 3.92
CA ILE A 330 19.61 13.60 3.59
C ILE A 330 19.43 13.38 2.09
N LEU A 331 18.32 13.80 1.50
CA LEU A 331 18.08 13.64 0.06
C LEU A 331 19.13 14.37 -0.78
N ARG A 332 19.54 15.58 -0.39
CA ARG A 332 20.63 16.31 -1.08
C ARG A 332 21.95 15.55 -1.07
N SER A 333 22.26 14.86 0.03
CA SER A 333 23.50 14.08 0.18
C SER A 333 23.48 12.78 -0.63
N ARG A 334 22.29 12.20 -0.84
CA ARG A 334 22.08 10.91 -1.51
C ARG A 334 21.82 11.03 -3.02
N LEU A 335 21.37 12.19 -3.49
CA LEU A 335 21.05 12.44 -4.89
C LEU A 335 22.25 12.98 -5.69
N ASP A 336 22.57 12.32 -6.80
CA ASP A 336 23.55 12.80 -7.76
C ASP A 336 23.00 13.95 -8.61
N ARG A 337 23.87 14.83 -9.13
CA ARG A 337 23.45 16.06 -9.85
C ARG A 337 22.69 15.79 -11.15
N GLY A 338 22.78 14.55 -11.68
CA GLY A 338 22.10 14.13 -12.89
C GLY A 338 20.77 13.40 -12.67
N THR A 339 20.41 13.09 -11.41
CA THR A 339 19.24 12.28 -11.07
C THR A 339 17.97 13.13 -11.03
N ASP A 340 16.93 12.69 -11.73
CA ASP A 340 15.58 13.26 -11.67
C ASP A 340 14.85 12.71 -10.45
N LEU A 341 14.31 13.59 -9.61
CA LEU A 341 13.58 13.20 -8.40
C LEU A 341 12.08 13.27 -8.67
N VAL A 342 11.39 12.16 -8.48
CA VAL A 342 9.93 12.13 -8.32
C VAL A 342 9.65 12.04 -6.84
N TYR A 343 9.17 13.14 -6.26
CA TYR A 343 8.80 13.21 -4.85
C TYR A 343 7.30 12.96 -4.73
N VAL A 344 6.92 11.91 -4.03
CA VAL A 344 5.53 11.49 -3.83
C VAL A 344 5.17 11.88 -2.40
N SER A 345 4.28 12.88 -2.26
CA SER A 345 3.87 13.46 -0.98
C SER A 345 2.44 13.99 -1.06
N PRO A 346 1.54 13.74 -0.08
CA PRO A 346 0.19 14.33 -0.08
C PRO A 346 0.18 15.84 0.22
N LEU A 347 1.34 16.43 0.56
CA LEU A 347 1.50 17.85 0.87
C LEU A 347 0.58 18.34 2.00
N LEU A 348 0.51 17.55 3.07
CA LEU A 348 -0.35 17.84 4.23
C LEU A 348 0.31 18.77 5.26
N ASP A 349 1.60 19.08 5.10
CA ASP A 349 2.39 19.88 6.03
C ASP A 349 3.34 20.86 5.33
N GLY A 350 4.03 21.71 6.10
CA GLY A 350 5.01 22.67 5.57
C GLY A 350 6.34 22.03 5.18
N GLU A 351 6.79 21.01 5.92
CA GLU A 351 8.10 20.38 5.74
C GLU A 351 8.24 19.70 4.35
N SER A 352 7.17 19.07 3.84
CA SER A 352 7.18 18.53 2.47
C SER A 352 7.39 19.61 1.40
N VAL A 353 6.78 20.78 1.60
CA VAL A 353 6.94 21.95 0.72
C VAL A 353 8.37 22.49 0.79
N GLU A 354 8.90 22.63 1.99
CA GLU A 354 10.27 23.10 2.22
C GLU A 354 11.31 22.14 1.64
N THR A 355 11.13 20.84 1.83
CA THR A 355 11.98 19.80 1.22
C THR A 355 12.04 19.94 -0.30
N ALA A 356 10.87 20.06 -0.95
CA ALA A 356 10.81 20.22 -2.39
C ALA A 356 11.46 21.54 -2.88
N ARG A 357 11.21 22.65 -2.18
CA ARG A 357 11.83 23.96 -2.48
C ARG A 357 13.33 23.95 -2.30
N THR A 358 13.82 23.38 -1.22
CA THR A 358 15.24 23.27 -0.90
C THR A 358 15.97 22.44 -1.95
N LEU A 359 15.38 21.33 -2.39
CA LEU A 359 15.92 20.51 -3.48
C LEU A 359 15.89 21.26 -4.83
N ARG A 360 14.81 21.98 -5.13
CA ARG A 360 14.72 22.80 -6.34
C ARG A 360 15.77 23.93 -6.36
N GLY A 361 15.93 24.64 -5.24
CA GLY A 361 16.95 25.68 -5.06
C GLY A 361 18.39 25.14 -5.14
N ALA A 362 18.60 23.85 -4.87
CA ALA A 362 19.87 23.16 -5.11
C ALA A 362 20.15 22.84 -6.59
N GLY A 363 19.25 23.21 -7.50
CA GLY A 363 19.32 22.89 -8.93
C GLY A 363 18.86 21.46 -9.28
N ARG A 364 18.16 20.76 -8.37
CA ARG A 364 17.60 19.44 -8.69
C ARG A 364 16.37 19.58 -9.57
N ARG A 365 16.15 18.60 -10.46
CA ARG A 365 14.90 18.46 -11.22
C ARG A 365 13.97 17.61 -10.36
N ILE A 366 12.93 18.25 -9.86
CA ILE A 366 11.95 17.63 -8.96
C ILE A 366 10.56 17.74 -9.59
N THR A 367 9.84 16.62 -9.61
CA THR A 367 8.42 16.56 -9.91
C THR A 367 7.71 16.00 -8.70
N VAL A 368 6.66 16.67 -8.24
CA VAL A 368 5.87 16.24 -7.09
C VAL A 368 4.60 15.56 -7.60
N LEU A 369 4.37 14.32 -7.16
CA LEU A 369 3.11 13.61 -7.36
C LEU A 369 2.36 13.61 -6.04
N SER A 370 1.18 14.23 -5.99
CA SER A 370 0.46 14.44 -4.75
C SER A 370 -0.92 13.80 -4.79
N PRO A 371 -1.16 12.68 -4.07
CA PRO A 371 -2.49 12.13 -3.91
C PRO A 371 -3.35 13.06 -3.03
N ASP A 372 -4.55 13.40 -3.50
CA ASP A 372 -5.55 14.14 -2.73
C ASP A 372 -6.33 13.20 -1.82
N VAL A 373 -5.96 13.20 -0.54
CA VAL A 373 -6.68 12.48 0.53
C VAL A 373 -7.51 13.42 1.40
N THR A 374 -7.84 14.61 0.91
CA THR A 374 -8.66 15.59 1.63
C THR A 374 -10.14 15.46 1.28
N ALA A 375 -11.01 15.89 2.19
CA ALA A 375 -12.47 15.87 1.99
C ALA A 375 -13.07 17.24 2.35
N THR A 376 -14.35 17.45 2.07
CA THR A 376 -15.04 18.74 2.29
C THR A 376 -16.34 18.60 3.10
N ASP A 377 -16.55 17.44 3.73
CA ASP A 377 -17.76 17.10 4.50
C ASP A 377 -17.83 17.79 5.88
N SER A 378 -16.78 18.53 6.27
CA SER A 378 -16.76 19.36 7.47
C SER A 378 -15.90 20.60 7.26
N VAL A 379 -16.12 21.65 8.07
CA VAL A 379 -15.34 22.89 8.03
C VAL A 379 -13.83 22.60 8.18
N GLY A 380 -13.46 21.75 9.14
CA GLY A 380 -12.06 21.39 9.37
C GLY A 380 -11.41 20.70 8.16
N ARG A 381 -12.12 19.77 7.51
CA ARG A 381 -11.59 19.11 6.31
C ARG A 381 -11.54 20.04 5.09
N SER A 382 -12.51 20.95 4.95
CA SER A 382 -12.48 21.99 3.93
C SER A 382 -11.30 22.95 4.10
N ILE A 383 -10.97 23.33 5.34
CA ILE A 383 -9.76 24.12 5.65
C ILE A 383 -8.49 23.32 5.27
N ALA A 384 -8.41 22.04 5.66
CA ALA A 384 -7.26 21.20 5.32
C ALA A 384 -7.05 21.08 3.79
N ARG A 385 -8.14 20.95 3.01
CA ARG A 385 -8.09 20.98 1.54
C ARG A 385 -7.58 22.31 0.99
N LEU A 386 -8.04 23.44 1.55
CA LEU A 386 -7.57 24.77 1.16
C LEU A 386 -6.09 24.98 1.49
N GLU A 387 -5.63 24.54 2.66
CA GLU A 387 -4.22 24.60 3.03
C GLU A 387 -3.35 23.76 2.08
N ARG A 388 -3.77 22.54 1.76
CA ARG A 388 -3.11 21.70 0.76
C ARG A 388 -3.03 22.39 -0.61
N GLN A 389 -4.12 23.02 -1.06
CA GLN A 389 -4.12 23.78 -2.30
C GLN A 389 -3.12 24.94 -2.28
N ASN A 390 -3.06 25.69 -1.18
CA ASN A 390 -2.08 26.76 -0.99
C ASN A 390 -0.64 26.25 -1.04
N ARG A 391 -0.37 25.06 -0.48
CA ARG A 391 0.95 24.38 -0.54
C ARG A 391 1.32 23.98 -1.96
N ILE A 392 0.38 23.43 -2.72
CA ILE A 392 0.58 23.11 -4.16
C ILE A 392 0.91 24.37 -4.96
N ASP A 393 0.14 25.46 -4.75
CA ASP A 393 0.37 26.72 -5.47
C ASP A 393 1.72 27.35 -5.07
N ALA A 394 2.10 27.21 -3.80
CA ALA A 394 3.41 27.62 -3.29
C ALA A 394 4.57 26.89 -3.97
N LEU A 395 4.43 25.59 -4.30
CA LEU A 395 5.42 24.82 -5.05
C LEU A 395 5.47 25.21 -6.52
N ARG A 396 4.30 25.37 -7.16
CA ARG A 396 4.22 25.79 -8.57
C ARG A 396 4.88 27.15 -8.80
N ARG A 397 4.71 28.11 -7.88
CA ARG A 397 5.41 29.41 -7.91
C ARG A 397 6.93 29.31 -7.78
N SER A 398 7.43 28.21 -7.21
CA SER A 398 8.86 27.92 -7.06
C SER A 398 9.41 27.07 -8.22
N ASP A 399 8.70 27.02 -9.36
CA ASP A 399 9.11 26.26 -10.56
C ASP A 399 9.29 24.75 -10.29
N VAL A 400 8.44 24.22 -9.40
CA VAL A 400 8.28 22.78 -9.14
C VAL A 400 7.03 22.28 -9.86
N THR A 401 7.18 21.28 -10.71
CA THR A 401 6.04 20.61 -11.35
C THR A 401 5.27 19.81 -10.30
N VAL A 402 3.98 20.09 -10.13
CA VAL A 402 3.11 19.36 -9.19
C VAL A 402 1.94 18.74 -9.95
N VAL A 403 1.91 17.41 -9.97
CA VAL A 403 0.77 16.59 -10.43
C VAL A 403 -0.12 16.35 -9.21
N ASP A 404 -1.26 17.02 -9.20
CA ASP A 404 -2.30 16.84 -8.20
C ASP A 404 -3.23 15.72 -8.67
N TRP A 405 -3.20 14.59 -7.98
CA TRP A 405 -3.92 13.37 -8.37
C TRP A 405 -5.09 13.13 -7.43
N ASP A 406 -6.29 13.05 -8.01
CA ASP A 406 -7.49 12.56 -7.33
C ASP A 406 -7.53 11.02 -7.45
N PRO A 407 -7.43 10.27 -6.33
CA PRO A 407 -7.45 8.81 -6.33
C PRO A 407 -8.72 8.17 -6.91
N GLU A 408 -9.80 8.92 -7.10
CA GLU A 408 -11.00 8.45 -7.80
C GLU A 408 -10.83 8.40 -9.34
N THR A 409 -9.70 8.92 -9.85
CA THR A 409 -9.38 8.96 -11.28
C THR A 409 -8.08 8.20 -11.59
N PRO A 410 -7.93 7.64 -12.81
CA PRO A 410 -6.69 6.94 -13.18
C PRO A 410 -5.46 7.85 -13.10
N LEU A 411 -4.38 7.33 -12.51
CA LEU A 411 -3.13 8.07 -12.28
C LEU A 411 -2.52 8.60 -13.59
N GLU A 412 -2.54 7.81 -14.66
CA GLU A 412 -2.07 8.23 -15.99
C GLU A 412 -2.76 9.52 -16.48
N THR A 413 -4.05 9.68 -16.20
CA THR A 413 -4.80 10.89 -16.57
C THR A 413 -4.27 12.12 -15.84
N ALA A 414 -3.95 11.98 -14.55
CA ALA A 414 -3.37 13.06 -13.76
C ALA A 414 -1.97 13.43 -14.28
N ILE A 415 -1.13 12.44 -14.56
CA ILE A 415 0.22 12.67 -15.10
C ILE A 415 0.15 13.38 -16.46
N GLN A 416 -0.69 12.92 -17.39
CA GLN A 416 -0.84 13.57 -18.70
C GLN A 416 -1.29 15.04 -18.59
N ARG A 417 -2.19 15.35 -17.64
CA ARG A 417 -2.63 16.73 -17.38
C ARG A 417 -1.52 17.58 -16.76
N GLY A 418 -0.72 16.99 -15.87
CA GLY A 418 0.38 17.67 -15.19
C GLY A 418 1.58 17.96 -16.07
N VAL A 419 1.89 17.08 -17.03
CA VAL A 419 3.03 17.23 -17.96
C VAL A 419 2.73 18.20 -19.12
N ARG A 420 1.45 18.43 -19.45
CA ARG A 420 1.04 19.33 -20.54
C ARG A 420 0.98 20.83 -20.16
N LYS A 421 1.08 21.16 -18.88
CA LYS A 421 1.15 22.54 -18.39
C LYS A 421 2.60 22.95 -18.20
#